data_AF-A0AB39JYS3-F1
#
_entry.id   AF-A0AB39JYS3-F1
#
_cell.length_a   1.000
_cell.length_b   1.000
_cell.length_c   1.000
_cell.angle_alpha   90.00
_cell.angle_beta   90.00
_cell.angle_gamma   90.00
#
_symmetry.space_group_name_H-M   'P 1'
#
loop_
_entity.id
_entity.type
_entity.pdbx_description
1 polymer ?
#
loop_
_entity_poly.entity_id
_entity_poly.type
_entity_poly.pdbx_seq_one_letter_code
_entity_poly.pdbx_strand_id
1 'polypeptide(L)'
;MVNTKNAQQVVKLVSLATFMCVSSLAQAYQYDQVAHLMNERLSYMKDVAGYKAEQHLPIEDLVQEKKVLDQSLSEAESFGLSSETVKPFIVTQMNVAKAIQYRYRADWLSSPETNWKPQDLSEVRLKISSLNTELLKNIAYELKKNHNNAPYGCSYMWPVQHPQLKEADKKALCLTLNKIKLKQ
;
A
#
# COMPACT_ATOMS: atom_id res chain seq x y z
N MET A 1 15.93 -60.09 30.79
CA MET A 1 15.27 -59.98 29.48
C MET A 1 14.42 -58.73 29.47
N VAL A 2 14.93 -57.64 28.89
CA VAL A 2 14.20 -56.37 28.78
C VAL A 2 13.22 -56.47 27.61
N ASN A 3 11.94 -56.25 27.91
CA ASN A 3 10.81 -56.44 27.01
C ASN A 3 10.76 -55.31 25.95
N THR A 4 11.11 -55.63 24.71
CA THR A 4 11.32 -54.69 23.58
C THR A 4 10.05 -54.18 22.91
N LYS A 5 8.86 -54.41 23.47
CA LYS A 5 7.59 -54.01 22.82
C LYS A 5 7.12 -52.57 23.09
N ASN A 6 7.71 -51.85 24.04
CA ASN A 6 7.25 -50.49 24.40
C ASN A 6 7.95 -49.34 23.62
N ALA A 7 9.01 -49.60 22.86
CA ALA A 7 9.72 -48.55 22.13
C ALA A 7 9.00 -48.10 20.84
N GLN A 8 8.13 -48.93 20.26
CA GLN A 8 7.46 -48.64 18.98
C GLN A 8 6.15 -47.85 19.09
N GLN A 9 5.54 -47.76 20.28
CA GLN A 9 4.28 -47.00 20.45
C GLN A 9 4.50 -45.53 20.79
N VAL A 10 5.63 -45.16 21.41
CA VAL A 10 5.93 -43.75 21.74
C VAL A 10 6.37 -42.95 20.51
N VAL A 11 6.96 -43.61 19.50
CA VAL A 11 7.42 -42.95 18.26
C VAL A 11 6.27 -42.57 17.33
N LYS A 12 5.08 -43.17 17.47
CA LYS A 12 3.92 -42.85 16.61
C LYS A 12 3.11 -41.62 17.04
N LEU A 13 3.41 -41.00 18.19
CA LEU A 13 2.61 -39.91 18.76
C LEU A 13 3.26 -38.52 18.73
N VAL A 14 4.48 -38.38 18.20
CA VAL A 14 5.19 -37.08 18.18
C VAL A 14 5.21 -36.42 16.79
N SER A 15 4.76 -37.10 15.74
CA SER A 15 4.97 -36.68 14.35
C SER A 15 3.84 -35.86 13.71
N LEU A 16 2.97 -35.20 14.49
CA LEU A 16 1.81 -34.47 13.92
C LEU A 16 1.67 -33.00 14.38
N ALA A 17 2.73 -32.38 14.91
CA ALA A 17 2.68 -30.99 15.38
C ALA A 17 3.57 -30.01 14.59
N THR A 18 4.22 -30.43 13.51
CA THR A 18 5.18 -29.59 12.75
C THR A 18 4.66 -29.04 11.42
N PHE A 19 3.39 -29.26 11.06
CA PHE A 19 2.84 -28.79 9.78
C PHE A 19 2.01 -27.50 9.83
N MET A 20 1.76 -26.91 11.02
CA MET A 20 0.87 -25.74 11.14
C MET A 20 1.56 -24.36 11.10
N CYS A 21 2.88 -24.27 11.22
CA CYS A 21 3.57 -22.97 11.24
C CYS A 21 3.95 -22.41 9.86
N VAL A 22 3.90 -23.22 8.80
CA VAL A 22 4.40 -22.80 7.46
C VAL A 22 3.39 -21.91 6.72
N SER A 23 2.11 -22.00 7.05
CA SER A 23 1.04 -21.24 6.38
C SER A 23 1.07 -19.74 6.68
N SER A 24 1.57 -19.33 7.85
CA SER A 24 1.54 -17.93 8.31
C SER A 24 2.54 -17.04 7.59
N LEU A 25 3.71 -17.57 7.21
CA LEU A 25 4.76 -16.81 6.53
C LEU A 25 4.41 -16.52 5.07
N ALA A 26 3.73 -17.46 4.39
CA ALA A 26 3.28 -17.29 3.02
C ALA A 26 2.27 -16.13 2.87
N GLN A 27 1.39 -15.95 3.87
CA GLN A 27 0.40 -14.87 3.89
C GLN A 27 1.04 -13.48 4.09
N ALA A 28 2.14 -13.40 4.86
CA ALA A 28 2.82 -12.12 5.11
C ALA A 28 3.52 -11.56 3.85
N TYR A 29 3.99 -12.43 2.96
CA TYR A 29 4.60 -12.04 1.69
C TYR A 29 3.55 -11.66 0.63
N GLN A 30 2.28 -11.99 0.85
CA GLN A 30 1.24 -11.97 -0.18
C GLN A 30 0.87 -10.56 -0.69
N TYR A 31 1.32 -9.49 -0.06
CA TYR A 31 1.06 -8.12 -0.52
C TYR A 31 2.32 -7.24 -0.43
N ASP A 32 3.50 -7.86 -0.39
CA ASP A 32 4.77 -7.17 -0.23
C ASP A 32 5.03 -6.20 -1.39
N GLN A 33 4.87 -6.67 -2.63
CA GLN A 33 4.99 -5.83 -3.83
C GLN A 33 3.98 -4.66 -3.84
N VAL A 34 2.74 -4.91 -3.38
CA VAL A 34 1.70 -3.88 -3.27
C VAL A 34 2.11 -2.80 -2.26
N ALA A 35 2.70 -3.19 -1.13
CA ALA A 35 3.22 -2.26 -0.14
C ALA A 35 4.44 -1.47 -0.66
N HIS A 36 5.35 -2.11 -1.40
CA HIS A 36 6.48 -1.43 -2.04
C HIS A 36 6.01 -0.38 -3.06
N LEU A 37 5.06 -0.71 -3.92
CA LEU A 37 4.50 0.25 -4.89
C LEU A 37 3.82 1.45 -4.21
N MET A 38 3.10 1.23 -3.10
CA MET A 38 2.55 2.33 -2.30
C MET A 38 3.66 3.19 -1.71
N ASN A 39 4.72 2.57 -1.18
CA ASN A 39 5.86 3.29 -0.62
C ASN A 39 6.52 4.21 -1.65
N GLU A 40 6.83 3.67 -2.83
CA GLU A 40 7.39 4.43 -3.95
C GLU A 40 6.46 5.54 -4.42
N ARG A 41 5.15 5.30 -4.45
CA ARG A 41 4.18 6.35 -4.79
C ARG A 41 4.23 7.50 -3.78
N LEU A 42 4.35 7.19 -2.48
CA LEU A 42 4.41 8.19 -1.42
C LEU A 42 5.75 8.94 -1.37
N SER A 43 6.86 8.35 -1.85
CA SER A 43 8.16 9.03 -1.85
C SER A 43 8.19 10.28 -2.73
N TYR A 44 7.35 10.34 -3.77
CA TYR A 44 7.22 11.53 -4.62
C TYR A 44 6.48 12.70 -3.95
N MET A 45 5.87 12.50 -2.78
CA MET A 45 5.07 13.57 -2.15
C MET A 45 5.93 14.73 -1.64
N LYS A 46 7.24 14.53 -1.42
CA LYS A 46 8.18 15.63 -1.17
C LYS A 46 8.33 16.51 -2.41
N ASP A 47 8.55 15.93 -3.59
CA ASP A 47 8.64 16.68 -4.85
C ASP A 47 7.35 17.46 -5.13
N VAL A 48 6.18 16.82 -4.96
CA VAL A 48 4.89 17.52 -5.15
C VAL A 48 4.73 18.67 -4.15
N ALA A 49 5.10 18.47 -2.88
CA ALA A 49 5.05 19.52 -1.87
C ALA A 49 5.99 20.69 -2.22
N GLY A 50 7.21 20.38 -2.63
CA GLY A 50 8.25 21.36 -2.99
C GLY A 50 7.83 22.18 -4.20
N TYR A 51 7.39 21.53 -5.28
CA TYR A 51 6.92 22.23 -6.47
C TYR A 51 5.76 23.17 -6.12
N LYS A 52 4.76 22.69 -5.36
CA LYS A 52 3.63 23.53 -4.96
C LYS A 52 4.06 24.67 -4.03
N ALA A 53 5.08 24.49 -3.21
CA ALA A 53 5.64 25.55 -2.39
C ALA A 53 6.30 26.64 -3.26
N GLU A 54 7.19 26.25 -4.19
CA GLU A 54 7.88 27.18 -5.09
C GLU A 54 6.90 27.96 -5.98
N GLN A 55 5.86 27.30 -6.48
CA GLN A 55 4.85 27.88 -7.36
C GLN A 55 3.67 28.53 -6.61
N HIS A 56 3.72 28.58 -5.26
CA HIS A 56 2.64 29.13 -4.42
C HIS A 56 1.25 28.49 -4.67
N LEU A 57 1.24 27.21 -5.00
CA LEU A 57 0.02 26.44 -5.27
C LEU A 57 -0.55 25.82 -3.98
N PRO A 58 -1.89 25.65 -3.91
CA PRO A 58 -2.52 24.93 -2.82
C PRO A 58 -2.19 23.42 -2.87
N ILE A 59 -2.14 22.79 -1.70
CA ILE A 59 -2.00 21.33 -1.60
C ILE A 59 -3.27 20.63 -2.08
N GLU A 60 -4.45 21.12 -1.71
CA GLU A 60 -5.72 20.64 -2.23
C GLU A 60 -5.97 21.19 -3.64
N ASP A 61 -6.25 20.29 -4.58
CA ASP A 61 -6.54 20.61 -5.98
C ASP A 61 -7.66 19.67 -6.43
N LEU A 62 -8.91 20.11 -6.25
CA LEU A 62 -10.10 19.29 -6.48
C LEU A 62 -10.22 18.82 -7.93
N VAL A 63 -9.69 19.59 -8.89
CA VAL A 63 -9.69 19.22 -10.31
C VAL A 63 -8.72 18.07 -10.56
N GLN A 64 -7.48 18.18 -10.05
CA GLN A 64 -6.50 17.11 -10.14
C GLN A 64 -6.95 15.87 -9.35
N GLU A 65 -7.54 16.05 -8.18
CA GLU A 65 -8.07 14.98 -7.34
C GLU A 65 -9.17 14.20 -8.04
N LYS A 66 -10.11 14.90 -8.69
CA LYS A 66 -11.13 14.26 -9.52
C LYS A 66 -10.53 13.47 -10.67
N LYS A 67 -9.53 14.04 -11.38
CA LYS A 67 -8.83 13.33 -12.47
C LYS A 67 -8.18 12.04 -11.99
N VAL A 68 -7.46 12.09 -10.87
CA VAL A 68 -6.82 10.91 -10.27
C VAL A 68 -7.84 9.85 -9.89
N LEU A 69 -8.95 10.27 -9.28
CA LEU A 69 -10.02 9.35 -8.88
C LEU A 69 -10.66 8.68 -10.09
N ASP A 70 -11.13 9.47 -11.07
CA ASP A 70 -11.81 8.96 -12.26
C ASP A 70 -10.91 7.98 -13.05
N GLN A 71 -9.64 8.34 -13.24
CA GLN A 71 -8.67 7.48 -13.92
C GLN A 71 -8.43 6.18 -13.13
N SER A 72 -8.23 6.27 -11.82
CA SER A 72 -7.98 5.08 -10.98
C SER A 72 -9.16 4.13 -10.96
N LEU A 73 -10.39 4.64 -10.96
CA LEU A 73 -11.60 3.81 -11.02
C LEU A 73 -11.71 3.13 -12.38
N SER A 74 -11.51 3.86 -13.48
CA SER A 74 -11.49 3.27 -14.82
C SER A 74 -10.44 2.15 -14.96
N GLU A 75 -9.21 2.40 -14.50
CA GLU A 75 -8.13 1.39 -14.49
C GLU A 75 -8.50 0.18 -13.64
N ALA A 76 -9.03 0.40 -12.43
CA ALA A 76 -9.45 -0.66 -11.53
C ALA A 76 -10.49 -1.58 -12.20
N GLU A 77 -11.49 -1.00 -12.88
CA GLU A 77 -12.47 -1.77 -13.62
C GLU A 77 -11.86 -2.60 -14.74
N SER A 78 -10.92 -2.01 -15.48
CA SER A 78 -10.21 -2.69 -16.57
C SER A 78 -9.41 -3.91 -16.09
N PHE A 79 -8.97 -3.90 -14.82
CA PHE A 79 -8.26 -5.02 -14.20
C PHE A 79 -9.19 -6.05 -13.52
N GLY A 80 -10.50 -5.78 -13.50
CA GLY A 80 -11.52 -6.64 -12.90
C GLY A 80 -11.77 -6.36 -11.41
N LEU A 81 -11.33 -5.21 -10.89
CA LEU A 81 -11.65 -4.76 -9.53
C LEU A 81 -13.02 -4.06 -9.47
N SER A 82 -13.70 -4.18 -8.34
CA SER A 82 -14.92 -3.43 -8.07
C SER A 82 -14.59 -1.97 -7.74
N SER A 83 -14.97 -1.04 -8.62
CA SER A 83 -14.84 0.41 -8.40
C SER A 83 -15.41 0.88 -7.07
N GLU A 84 -16.53 0.29 -6.64
CA GLU A 84 -17.17 0.63 -5.37
C GLU A 84 -16.22 0.38 -4.20
N THR A 85 -15.56 -0.79 -4.18
CA THR A 85 -14.63 -1.17 -3.11
C THR A 85 -13.26 -0.51 -3.23
N VAL A 86 -12.84 -0.13 -4.46
CA VAL A 86 -11.56 0.55 -4.72
C VAL A 86 -11.63 2.04 -4.38
N LYS A 87 -12.77 2.70 -4.58
CA LYS A 87 -12.93 4.14 -4.36
C LYS A 87 -12.44 4.63 -2.98
N PRO A 88 -12.81 4.00 -1.85
CA PRO A 88 -12.30 4.40 -0.53
C PRO A 88 -10.77 4.33 -0.42
N PHE A 89 -10.14 3.35 -1.05
CA PHE A 89 -8.68 3.21 -1.04
C PHE A 89 -8.00 4.33 -1.84
N ILE A 90 -8.51 4.67 -3.03
CA ILE A 90 -7.96 5.77 -3.85
C ILE A 90 -8.10 7.11 -3.12
N VAL A 91 -9.27 7.40 -2.55
CA VAL A 91 -9.48 8.61 -1.74
C VAL A 91 -8.53 8.64 -0.55
N THR A 92 -8.31 7.51 0.12
CA THR A 92 -7.36 7.42 1.23
C THR A 92 -5.93 7.68 0.78
N GLN A 93 -5.49 7.14 -0.36
CA GLN A 93 -4.18 7.45 -0.94
C GLN A 93 -4.00 8.93 -1.25
N MET A 94 -5.04 9.62 -1.72
CA MET A 94 -5.02 11.07 -1.96
C MET A 94 -4.94 11.85 -0.65
N ASN A 95 -5.70 11.46 0.38
CA ASN A 95 -5.65 12.10 1.70
C ASN A 95 -4.29 11.94 2.37
N VAL A 96 -3.69 10.74 2.33
CA VAL A 96 -2.34 10.50 2.88
C VAL A 96 -1.28 11.28 2.11
N ALA A 97 -1.39 11.34 0.78
CA ALA A 97 -0.54 12.17 -0.06
C ALA A 97 -0.62 13.66 0.33
N LYS A 98 -1.83 14.19 0.56
CA LYS A 98 -2.02 15.57 1.04
C LYS A 98 -1.45 15.75 2.45
N ALA A 99 -1.64 14.80 3.35
CA ALA A 99 -1.13 14.87 4.72
C ALA A 99 0.40 14.98 4.75
N ILE A 100 1.11 14.18 3.93
CA ILE A 100 2.57 14.28 3.76
C ILE A 100 2.95 15.67 3.23
N GLN A 101 2.28 16.15 2.18
CA GLN A 101 2.56 17.46 1.60
C GLN A 101 2.36 18.61 2.61
N TYR A 102 1.27 18.58 3.38
CA TYR A 102 1.01 19.59 4.40
C TYR A 102 2.07 19.61 5.50
N ARG A 103 2.61 18.45 5.90
CA ARG A 103 3.66 18.39 6.92
C ARG A 103 4.99 18.94 6.42
N TYR A 104 5.39 18.63 5.19
CA TYR A 104 6.55 19.30 4.57
C TYR A 104 6.34 20.82 4.48
N ARG A 105 5.14 21.26 4.06
CA ARG A 105 4.82 22.69 4.01
C ARG A 105 4.92 23.34 5.38
N ALA A 106 4.51 22.68 6.44
CA ALA A 106 4.63 23.17 7.81
C ALA A 106 6.09 23.27 8.26
N ASP A 107 6.89 22.22 8.05
CA ASP A 107 8.30 22.19 8.45
C ASP A 107 9.11 23.29 7.76
N TRP A 108 8.89 23.50 6.46
CA TRP A 108 9.60 24.53 5.69
C TRP A 108 9.25 25.97 6.07
N LEU A 109 8.20 26.22 6.86
CA LEU A 109 7.92 27.57 7.39
C LEU A 109 9.00 28.03 8.37
N SER A 110 9.54 27.11 9.17
CA SER A 110 10.58 27.40 10.18
C SER A 110 11.95 26.86 9.80
N SER A 111 12.02 25.89 8.89
CA SER A 111 13.25 25.19 8.52
C SER A 111 13.27 24.91 7.01
N PRO A 112 13.42 25.94 6.17
CA PRO A 112 13.46 25.77 4.72
C PRO A 112 14.67 24.93 4.31
N GLU A 113 14.47 24.03 3.35
CA GLU A 113 15.52 23.17 2.82
C GLU A 113 16.08 23.77 1.53
N THR A 114 17.26 24.40 1.60
CA THR A 114 17.84 25.15 0.47
C THR A 114 18.69 24.32 -0.48
N ASN A 115 19.15 23.15 -0.04
CA ASN A 115 20.09 22.30 -0.78
C ASN A 115 19.39 21.20 -1.61
N TRP A 116 18.07 21.32 -1.76
CA TRP A 116 17.23 20.39 -2.50
C TRP A 116 16.24 21.17 -3.35
N LYS A 117 15.87 20.60 -4.50
CA LYS A 117 14.82 21.15 -5.38
C LYS A 117 13.88 20.04 -5.84
N PRO A 118 12.59 20.33 -6.02
CA PRO A 118 11.63 19.38 -6.55
C PRO A 118 11.94 19.05 -8.01
N GLN A 119 11.66 17.81 -8.39
CA GLN A 119 11.56 17.42 -9.80
C GLN A 119 10.40 18.15 -10.50
N ASP A 120 10.43 18.14 -11.84
CA ASP A 120 9.32 18.66 -12.64
C ASP A 120 7.99 17.95 -12.29
N LEU A 121 6.94 18.74 -12.06
CA LEU A 121 5.66 18.20 -11.59
C LEU A 121 4.99 17.31 -12.64
N SER A 122 5.19 17.58 -13.94
CA SER A 122 4.59 16.75 -15.00
C SER A 122 5.24 15.36 -15.04
N GLU A 123 6.57 15.29 -14.92
CA GLU A 123 7.30 14.02 -14.81
C GLU A 123 6.92 13.24 -13.55
N VAL A 124 6.86 13.92 -12.40
CA VAL A 124 6.45 13.31 -11.13
C VAL A 124 5.02 12.76 -11.22
N ARG A 125 4.10 13.49 -11.85
CA ARG A 125 2.72 13.02 -12.06
C ARG A 125 2.66 11.78 -12.95
N LEU A 126 3.51 11.67 -13.97
CA LEU A 126 3.60 10.46 -14.80
C LEU A 126 4.10 9.26 -13.99
N LYS A 127 5.14 9.44 -13.17
CA LYS A 127 5.67 8.40 -12.29
C LYS A 127 4.62 7.92 -11.27
N ILE A 128 3.92 8.87 -10.62
CA ILE A 128 2.83 8.56 -9.69
C ILE A 128 1.68 7.81 -10.39
N SER A 129 1.30 8.23 -11.59
CA SER A 129 0.25 7.55 -12.38
C SER A 129 0.64 6.13 -12.72
N SER A 130 1.87 5.93 -13.22
CA SER A 130 2.40 4.60 -13.55
C SER A 130 2.40 3.67 -12.33
N LEU A 131 2.90 4.15 -11.19
CA LEU A 131 2.90 3.40 -9.94
C LEU A 131 1.48 3.05 -9.46
N ASN A 132 0.51 3.95 -9.64
CA ASN A 132 -0.89 3.69 -9.30
C ASN A 132 -1.49 2.59 -10.19
N THR A 133 -1.20 2.61 -11.49
CA THR A 133 -1.63 1.56 -12.41
C THR A 133 -1.05 0.20 -12.03
N GLU A 134 0.27 0.13 -11.76
CA GLU A 134 0.92 -1.11 -11.33
C GLU A 134 0.42 -1.60 -9.96
N LEU A 135 0.13 -0.68 -9.05
CA LEU A 135 -0.48 -0.99 -7.76
C LEU A 135 -1.85 -1.67 -7.93
N LEU A 136 -2.73 -1.11 -8.76
CA LEU A 136 -4.05 -1.70 -9.02
C LEU A 136 -3.95 -3.06 -9.73
N LYS A 137 -3.03 -3.23 -10.68
CA LYS A 137 -2.76 -4.52 -11.32
C LYS A 137 -2.33 -5.58 -10.30
N ASN A 138 -1.40 -5.24 -9.41
CA ASN A 138 -0.90 -6.16 -8.39
C ASN A 138 -1.99 -6.51 -7.37
N ILE A 139 -2.82 -5.55 -6.95
CA ILE A 139 -3.99 -5.83 -6.10
C ILE A 139 -4.94 -6.84 -6.79
N ALA A 140 -5.23 -6.63 -8.08
CA ALA A 140 -6.09 -7.55 -8.84
C ALA A 140 -5.47 -8.93 -9.00
N TYR A 141 -4.16 -9.01 -9.25
CA TYR A 141 -3.41 -10.26 -9.33
C TYR A 141 -3.49 -11.05 -8.03
N GLU A 142 -3.20 -10.42 -6.88
CA GLU A 142 -3.23 -11.08 -5.57
C GLU A 142 -4.64 -11.54 -5.20
N LEU A 143 -5.67 -10.74 -5.49
CA LEU A 143 -7.05 -11.15 -5.26
C LEU A 143 -7.45 -12.35 -6.14
N LYS A 144 -7.07 -12.38 -7.43
CA LYS A 144 -7.35 -13.53 -8.31
C LYS A 144 -6.67 -14.80 -7.81
N LYS A 145 -5.41 -14.68 -7.39
CA LYS A 145 -4.62 -15.77 -6.81
C LYS A 145 -5.21 -16.28 -5.49
N ASN A 146 -5.85 -15.40 -4.71
CA ASN A 146 -6.39 -15.72 -3.39
C ASN A 146 -7.91 -15.93 -3.36
N HIS A 147 -8.55 -16.29 -4.48
CA HIS A 147 -10.00 -16.51 -4.55
C HIS A 147 -10.82 -15.31 -4.03
N ASN A 148 -10.43 -14.09 -4.41
CA ASN A 148 -11.03 -12.82 -4.00
C ASN A 148 -10.95 -12.51 -2.48
N ASN A 149 -10.02 -13.15 -1.77
CA ASN A 149 -9.74 -12.88 -0.37
C ASN A 149 -8.63 -11.82 -0.23
N ALA A 150 -8.99 -10.65 0.27
CA ALA A 150 -8.03 -9.61 0.64
C ALA A 150 -7.31 -9.98 1.95
N PRO A 151 -6.20 -9.31 2.30
CA PRO A 151 -5.50 -9.55 3.57
C PRO A 151 -6.39 -9.30 4.78
N TYR A 152 -6.20 -10.10 5.83
CA TYR A 152 -6.96 -9.95 7.09
C TYR A 152 -6.37 -8.87 8.03
N GLY A 153 -5.05 -8.67 7.99
CA GLY A 153 -4.33 -7.75 8.87
C GLY A 153 -3.46 -6.75 8.12
N CYS A 154 -2.61 -6.00 8.84
CA CYS A 154 -1.76 -4.94 8.28
C CYS A 154 -0.26 -5.23 8.33
N SER A 155 0.15 -6.46 8.66
CA SER A 155 1.59 -6.81 8.81
C SER A 155 2.38 -6.61 7.51
N TYR A 156 1.75 -6.79 6.34
CA TYR A 156 2.36 -6.57 5.03
C TYR A 156 2.71 -5.09 4.75
N MET A 157 2.21 -4.14 5.55
CA MET A 157 2.46 -2.71 5.36
C MET A 157 3.85 -2.27 5.83
N TRP A 158 4.67 -3.18 6.38
CA TRP A 158 6.00 -2.84 6.89
C TRP A 158 6.88 -2.01 5.93
N PRO A 159 6.85 -2.21 4.57
CA PRO A 159 7.65 -1.43 3.64
C PRO A 159 7.16 0.02 3.48
N VAL A 160 5.91 0.31 3.81
CA VAL A 160 5.32 1.65 3.67
C VAL A 160 5.87 2.55 4.77
N GLN A 161 6.90 3.31 4.43
CA GLN A 161 7.67 4.16 5.33
C GLN A 161 7.98 5.48 4.62
N HIS A 162 7.72 6.60 5.30
CA HIS A 162 8.08 7.90 4.76
C HIS A 162 8.28 8.88 5.92
N PRO A 163 9.26 9.81 5.86
CA PRO A 163 9.58 10.70 6.99
C PRO A 163 8.37 11.48 7.54
N GLN A 164 7.45 11.86 6.65
CA GLN A 164 6.23 12.61 6.97
C GLN A 164 4.97 11.75 7.05
N LEU A 165 5.07 10.41 7.08
CA LEU A 165 3.91 9.51 7.21
C LEU A 165 3.67 9.18 8.69
N LYS A 166 2.42 9.27 9.15
CA LYS A 166 2.04 8.86 10.51
C LYS A 166 1.42 7.47 10.50
N GLU A 167 1.46 6.79 11.66
CA GLU A 167 0.82 5.49 11.84
C GLU A 167 -0.69 5.50 11.52
N ALA A 168 -1.39 6.59 11.81
CA ALA A 168 -2.80 6.73 11.47
C ALA A 168 -3.03 6.71 9.94
N ASP A 169 -2.15 7.35 9.17
CA ASP A 169 -2.21 7.37 7.70
C ASP A 169 -1.97 5.95 7.15
N LYS A 170 -0.94 5.28 7.66
CA LYS A 170 -0.58 3.90 7.29
C LYS A 170 -1.70 2.91 7.61
N LYS A 171 -2.33 3.06 8.78
CA LYS A 171 -3.49 2.25 9.18
C LYS A 171 -4.69 2.48 8.26
N ALA A 172 -4.98 3.72 7.88
CA ALA A 172 -6.07 4.03 6.97
C ALA A 172 -5.88 3.39 5.58
N LEU A 173 -4.65 3.44 5.04
CA LEU A 173 -4.29 2.76 3.79
C LEU A 173 -4.54 1.25 3.87
N CYS A 174 -4.05 0.60 4.94
CA CYS A 174 -4.28 -0.82 5.15
C CYS A 174 -5.77 -1.18 5.20
N LEU A 175 -6.53 -0.48 6.04
CA LEU A 175 -7.94 -0.81 6.29
C LEU A 175 -8.81 -0.65 5.05
N THR A 176 -8.46 0.28 4.16
CA THR A 176 -9.18 0.47 2.90
C THR A 176 -8.72 -0.51 1.82
N LEU A 177 -7.42 -0.83 1.75
CA LEU A 177 -6.90 -1.86 0.84
C LEU A 177 -7.51 -3.23 1.13
N ASN A 178 -7.60 -3.62 2.41
CA ASN A 178 -8.16 -4.92 2.84
C ASN A 178 -9.66 -5.08 2.53
N LYS A 179 -10.33 -4.03 2.05
CA LYS A 179 -11.74 -4.07 1.63
C LYS A 179 -11.92 -4.24 0.13
N ILE A 180 -10.85 -4.14 -0.66
CA ILE A 180 -10.93 -4.24 -2.12
C ILE A 180 -11.35 -5.65 -2.53
N LYS A 181 -12.23 -5.73 -3.54
CA LYS A 181 -12.71 -6.97 -4.13
C LYS A 181 -12.65 -6.92 -5.65
N LEU A 182 -12.57 -8.10 -6.27
CA LEU A 182 -12.87 -8.29 -7.69
C LEU A 182 -14.35 -8.01 -7.95
N LYS A 183 -14.69 -7.63 -9.19
CA LYS A 183 -16.07 -7.62 -9.66
C LYS A 183 -16.67 -9.04 -9.56
N GLN A 184 -17.92 -9.12 -9.12
CA GLN A 184 -18.70 -10.36 -9.14
C GLN A 184 -19.22 -10.62 -10.56
#